data_AF-A0A1B1NGH1-F1
#
_entry.id   AF-A0A1B1NGH1-F1
#
_cell.length_a   1.000
_cell.length_b   1.000
_cell.length_c   1.000
_cell.angle_alpha   90.00
_cell.angle_beta   90.00
_cell.angle_gamma   90.00
#
_symmetry.space_group_name_H-M   'P 1'
#
loop_
_entity.id
_entity.type
_entity.pdbx_description
1 polymer ?
#
loop_
_entity_poly.entity_id
_entity_poly.type
_entity_poly.pdbx_seq_one_letter_code
_entity_poly.pdbx_strand_id
1 'polypeptide(L)'
;MSEGPLPEGWREQLRERLTALAQAWSEESAWEGMTTAGGVTFPAEVCGLVALDEVLLHGWDLAAATGQAYPVPDEEAEAVLPIVTPSGDAEADSASREGMFGPPVAVPDDASTFDRVLGFCGREPRWTRQD
;
A
#
# COMPACT_ATOMS: atom_id res chain seq x y z
N MET A 1 18.11 -3.47 4.11
CA MET A 1 17.24 -3.28 5.29
C MET A 1 18.13 -3.26 6.52
N SER A 2 17.85 -2.41 7.52
CA SER A 2 18.64 -2.38 8.75
C SER A 2 18.32 -3.64 9.57
N GLU A 3 19.32 -4.47 9.86
CA GLU A 3 19.19 -5.71 10.65
C GLU A 3 19.30 -5.46 12.17
N GLY A 4 19.03 -4.22 12.63
CA GLY A 4 19.11 -3.82 14.03
C GLY A 4 17.75 -3.74 14.74
N PRO A 5 17.73 -3.68 16.08
CA PRO A 5 16.51 -3.37 16.81
C PRO A 5 15.94 -2.02 16.35
N LEU A 6 14.61 -1.88 16.40
CA LEU A 6 13.96 -0.61 16.09
C LEU A 6 14.54 0.51 16.97
N PRO A 7 14.74 1.72 16.42
CA PRO A 7 15.28 2.85 17.19
C PRO A 7 14.45 3.15 18.44
N GLU A 8 15.07 3.74 19.46
CA GLU A 8 14.34 4.30 20.60
C GLU A 8 13.30 5.33 20.12
N GLY A 9 12.11 5.31 20.72
CA GLY A 9 11.01 6.20 20.34
C GLY A 9 10.40 5.96 18.96
N TRP A 10 10.61 4.78 18.34
CA TRP A 10 10.10 4.49 17.00
C TRP A 10 8.56 4.62 16.89
N ARG A 11 7.82 4.36 17.97
CA ARG A 11 6.34 4.41 17.96
C ARG A 11 5.85 5.84 17.81
N GLU A 12 6.44 6.74 18.59
CA GLU A 12 6.16 8.17 18.58
C GLU A 12 6.54 8.74 17.21
N GLN A 13 7.73 8.42 16.72
CA GLN A 13 8.19 8.84 15.40
C GLN A 13 7.30 8.33 14.26
N LEU A 14 6.82 7.08 14.33
CA LEU A 14 5.91 6.53 13.33
C LEU A 14 4.59 7.31 13.31
N ARG A 15 4.01 7.58 14.49
CA ARG A 15 2.77 8.36 14.61
C ARG A 15 2.93 9.78 14.07
N GLU A 16 4.02 10.46 14.42
CA GLU A 16 4.33 11.81 13.94
C GLU A 16 4.49 11.83 12.42
N ARG A 17 5.21 10.86 11.85
CA ARG A 17 5.43 10.76 10.40
C ARG A 17 4.14 10.45 9.63
N LEU A 18 3.30 9.55 10.14
CA LEU A 18 1.99 9.27 9.53
C LEU A 18 1.07 10.49 9.59
N THR A 19 1.10 11.24 10.69
CA THR A 19 0.35 12.50 10.81
C THR A 19 0.85 13.53 9.80
N ALA A 20 2.16 13.70 9.68
CA ALA A 20 2.77 14.63 8.72
C ALA A 20 2.49 14.22 7.26
N LEU A 21 2.49 12.92 6.95
CA LEU A 21 2.15 12.41 5.63
C LEU A 21 0.69 12.74 5.27
N ALA A 22 -0.25 12.48 6.18
CA ALA A 22 -1.66 12.81 5.98
C ALA A 22 -1.88 14.32 5.81
N GLN A 23 -1.19 15.15 6.60
CA GLN A 23 -1.25 16.61 6.47
C GLN A 23 -0.71 17.08 5.12
N ALA A 24 0.42 16.55 4.65
CA ALA A 24 1.02 16.93 3.38
C ALA A 24 0.08 16.69 2.19
N TRP A 25 -0.61 15.54 2.17
CA TRP A 25 -1.56 15.21 1.11
C TRP A 25 -2.96 15.80 1.30
N SER A 26 -3.25 16.43 2.44
CA SER A 26 -4.52 17.16 2.65
C SER A 26 -4.57 18.51 1.94
N GLU A 27 -3.42 19.03 1.51
CA GLU A 27 -3.31 20.27 0.74
C GLU A 27 -3.64 19.99 -0.74
N GLU A 28 -4.63 20.70 -1.30
CA GLU A 28 -5.06 20.49 -2.70
C GLU A 28 -3.89 20.65 -3.70
N SER A 29 -3.01 21.64 -3.48
CA SER A 29 -1.86 21.87 -4.33
C SER A 29 -0.81 20.75 -4.29
N ALA A 30 -0.84 19.87 -3.29
CA ALA A 30 0.08 18.74 -3.20
C ALA A 30 -0.18 17.69 -4.30
N TRP A 31 -1.38 17.70 -4.90
CA TRP A 31 -1.79 16.80 -5.98
C TRP A 31 -1.40 17.32 -7.37
N GLU A 32 -0.86 18.53 -7.47
CA GLU A 32 -0.54 19.17 -8.74
C GLU A 32 0.93 18.98 -9.18
N GLY A 33 1.14 18.87 -10.49
CA GLY A 33 2.48 18.85 -11.07
C GLY A 33 3.23 17.54 -10.86
N MET A 34 4.55 17.64 -10.61
CA MET A 34 5.45 16.49 -10.45
C MET A 34 6.05 16.49 -9.05
N THR A 35 6.19 15.32 -8.45
CA THR A 35 6.85 15.14 -7.15
C THR A 35 7.77 13.92 -7.16
N THR A 36 8.60 13.78 -6.13
CA THR A 36 9.58 12.70 -6.02
C THR A 36 9.36 11.90 -4.74
N ALA A 37 9.22 10.58 -4.87
CA ALA A 37 9.16 9.63 -3.77
C ALA A 37 10.11 8.46 -4.05
N GLY A 38 10.86 8.01 -3.05
CA GLY A 38 11.80 6.88 -3.22
C GLY A 38 12.89 7.10 -4.27
N GLY A 39 13.19 8.34 -4.64
CA GLY A 39 14.14 8.68 -5.71
C GLY A 39 13.56 8.62 -7.13
N VAL A 40 12.26 8.39 -7.27
CA VAL A 40 11.56 8.38 -8.57
C VAL A 40 10.59 9.56 -8.65
N THR A 41 10.54 10.20 -9.82
CA THR A 41 9.72 11.40 -10.07
C THR A 41 8.54 11.07 -10.97
N PHE A 42 7.34 11.36 -10.51
CA PHE A 42 6.07 11.08 -11.20
C PHE A 42 5.06 12.22 -11.00
N PRO A 43 3.92 12.22 -11.72
CA PRO A 43 2.82 13.12 -11.41
C PRO A 43 2.43 13.01 -9.93
N ALA A 44 2.19 14.15 -9.29
CA ALA A 44 1.97 14.19 -7.84
C ALA A 44 0.75 13.36 -7.41
N GLU A 45 -0.31 13.34 -8.21
CA GLU A 45 -1.47 12.47 -8.01
C GLU A 45 -1.11 10.98 -7.89
N VAL A 46 -0.22 10.49 -8.76
CA VAL A 46 0.24 9.09 -8.70
C VAL A 46 1.03 8.84 -7.42
N CYS A 47 1.92 9.76 -7.03
CA CYS A 47 2.66 9.63 -5.77
C CYS A 47 1.75 9.65 -4.54
N GLY A 48 0.67 10.41 -4.55
CA GLY A 48 -0.33 10.43 -3.48
C GLY A 48 -1.07 9.10 -3.35
N LEU A 49 -1.48 8.52 -4.48
CA LEU A 49 -2.10 7.20 -4.51
C LEU A 49 -1.14 6.08 -4.07
N VAL A 50 0.13 6.15 -4.47
CA VAL A 50 1.17 5.23 -3.98
C VAL A 50 1.37 5.38 -2.46
N ALA A 51 1.36 6.61 -1.93
CA ALA A 51 1.48 6.82 -0.49
C ALA A 51 0.28 6.23 0.27
N LEU A 52 -0.93 6.32 -0.29
CA LEU A 52 -2.12 5.68 0.28
C LEU A 52 -2.01 4.15 0.21
N ASP A 53 -1.63 3.58 -0.93
CA ASP A 53 -1.40 2.14 -1.12
C ASP A 53 -0.44 1.56 -0.07
N GLU A 54 0.70 2.22 0.14
CA GLU A 54 1.69 1.83 1.15
C GLU A 54 1.11 1.79 2.57
N VAL A 55 0.27 2.77 2.94
CA VAL A 55 -0.38 2.82 4.26
C VAL A 55 -1.40 1.70 4.40
N LEU A 56 -2.23 1.45 3.37
CA LEU A 56 -3.27 0.43 3.42
C LEU A 56 -2.68 -0.98 3.46
N LEU A 57 -1.75 -1.28 2.55
CA LEU A 57 -1.14 -2.61 2.44
C LEU A 57 -0.31 -2.96 3.68
N HIS A 58 0.55 -2.05 4.13
CA HIS A 58 1.41 -2.33 5.29
C HIS A 58 0.66 -2.17 6.62
N GLY A 59 -0.37 -1.34 6.67
CA GLY A 59 -1.31 -1.31 7.78
C GLY A 59 -2.03 -2.66 7.93
N TRP A 60 -2.51 -3.24 6.82
CA TRP A 60 -3.09 -4.58 6.80
C TRP A 60 -2.05 -5.64 7.20
N ASP A 61 -0.81 -5.60 6.69
CA ASP A 61 0.24 -6.56 7.04
C ASP A 61 0.45 -6.63 8.56
N LEU A 62 0.55 -5.46 9.21
CA LEU A 62 0.73 -5.36 10.66
C LEU A 62 -0.51 -5.84 11.42
N ALA A 63 -1.70 -5.43 10.99
CA ALA A 63 -2.95 -5.82 11.63
C ALA A 63 -3.15 -7.34 11.55
N ALA A 64 -2.98 -7.92 10.36
CA ALA A 64 -3.04 -9.35 10.13
C ALA A 64 -2.03 -10.08 11.04
N ALA A 65 -0.75 -9.68 11.00
CA ALA A 65 0.33 -10.30 11.80
C ALA A 65 0.11 -10.23 13.32
N THR A 66 -0.72 -9.29 13.78
CA THR A 66 -1.06 -9.09 15.18
C THR A 66 -2.47 -9.53 15.55
N GLY A 67 -3.22 -10.12 14.62
CA GLY A 67 -4.59 -10.62 14.85
C GLY A 67 -5.63 -9.51 15.04
N GLN A 68 -5.38 -8.31 14.52
CA GLN A 68 -6.27 -7.16 14.57
C GLN A 68 -7.10 -7.07 13.29
N ALA A 69 -8.32 -6.54 13.39
CA ALA A 69 -9.11 -6.15 12.23
C ALA A 69 -8.53 -4.87 11.59
N TYR A 70 -8.62 -4.78 10.27
CA TYR A 70 -8.18 -3.61 9.51
C TYR A 70 -9.26 -3.22 8.48
N PRO A 71 -10.30 -2.48 8.92
CA PRO A 71 -11.34 -2.03 8.01
C PRO A 71 -10.81 -0.90 7.12
N VAL A 72 -10.94 -1.07 5.81
CA VAL A 72 -10.59 -0.06 4.79
C VAL A 72 -11.88 0.44 4.16
N PRO A 73 -12.13 1.77 4.11
CA PRO A 73 -13.26 2.34 3.38
C PRO A 73 -13.20 1.99 1.89
N ASP A 74 -14.37 1.71 1.30
CA ASP A 74 -14.47 1.34 -0.11
C ASP A 74 -13.85 2.39 -1.04
N GLU A 75 -14.04 3.68 -0.76
CA GLU A 75 -13.46 4.78 -1.54
C GLU A 75 -11.92 4.75 -1.58
N GLU A 76 -11.28 4.43 -0.44
CA GLU A 76 -9.82 4.33 -0.36
C GLU A 76 -9.32 3.11 -1.15
N ALA A 77 -10.01 1.98 -1.04
CA ALA A 77 -9.69 0.77 -1.79
C ALA A 77 -9.91 0.95 -3.31
N GLU A 78 -10.97 1.65 -3.71
CA GLU A 78 -11.26 1.98 -5.10
C GLU A 78 -10.23 2.93 -5.70
N ALA A 79 -9.73 3.89 -4.92
CA ALA A 79 -8.69 4.82 -5.36
C ALA A 79 -7.35 4.11 -5.66
N VAL A 80 -6.96 3.10 -4.87
CA VAL A 80 -5.68 2.39 -5.06
C VAL A 80 -5.77 1.22 -6.04
N LEU A 81 -6.97 0.66 -6.28
CA LEU A 81 -7.15 -0.49 -7.16
C LEU A 81 -6.50 -0.32 -8.56
N PRO A 82 -6.63 0.83 -9.25
CA PRO A 82 -6.00 1.02 -10.56
C PRO A 82 -4.47 0.98 -10.52
N ILE A 83 -3.85 1.37 -9.40
CA ILE A 83 -2.38 1.39 -9.25
C ILE A 83 -1.82 -0.02 -9.17
N VAL A 84 -2.55 -0.92 -8.51
CA VAL A 84 -2.07 -2.29 -8.25
C VAL A 84 -2.54 -3.31 -9.27
N THR A 85 -3.55 -2.97 -10.07
CA THR A 85 -4.14 -3.87 -11.07
C THR A 85 -3.13 -4.18 -12.19
N PRO A 86 -2.82 -5.47 -12.43
CA PRO A 86 -1.94 -5.88 -13.53
C PRO A 86 -2.50 -5.44 -14.89
N SER A 87 -1.62 -5.05 -15.81
CA SER A 87 -2.01 -4.64 -17.17
C SER A 87 -2.53 -5.80 -18.02
N GLY A 88 -2.21 -7.04 -17.63
CA GLY A 88 -2.54 -8.27 -18.37
C GLY A 88 -1.43 -8.70 -19.32
N ASP A 89 -0.37 -7.90 -19.47
CA ASP A 89 0.88 -8.29 -20.12
C ASP A 89 1.83 -8.84 -19.05
N ALA A 90 2.01 -10.17 -19.04
CA ALA A 90 2.79 -10.85 -18.02
C ALA A 90 4.27 -10.42 -18.00
N GLU A 91 4.87 -10.08 -19.15
CA GLU A 91 6.28 -9.66 -19.20
C GLU A 91 6.43 -8.22 -18.68
N ALA A 92 5.54 -7.32 -19.10
CA ALA A 92 5.53 -5.95 -18.62
C ALA A 92 5.18 -5.85 -17.12
N ASP A 93 4.20 -6.63 -16.66
CA ASP A 93 3.82 -6.70 -15.25
C ASP A 93 4.94 -7.30 -14.40
N SER A 94 5.61 -8.36 -14.88
CA SER A 94 6.76 -8.93 -14.17
C SER A 94 7.88 -7.91 -14.00
N ALA A 95 8.24 -7.17 -15.06
CA ALA A 95 9.34 -6.21 -15.01
C ALA A 95 9.02 -4.96 -14.16
N SER A 96 7.79 -4.46 -14.24
CA SER A 96 7.38 -3.25 -13.50
C SER A 96 7.09 -3.50 -12.02
N ARG A 97 6.75 -4.74 -11.64
CA ARG A 97 6.39 -5.13 -10.27
C ARG A 97 7.49 -5.91 -9.56
N GLU A 98 8.61 -6.19 -10.24
CA GLU A 98 9.73 -6.97 -9.69
C GLU A 98 10.23 -6.35 -8.38
N GLY A 99 10.19 -7.13 -7.30
CA GLY A 99 10.63 -6.69 -5.97
C GLY A 99 9.64 -5.77 -5.23
N MET A 100 8.55 -5.31 -5.87
CA MET A 100 7.50 -4.50 -5.24
C MET A 100 6.40 -5.37 -4.64
N PHE A 101 5.90 -6.35 -5.41
CA PHE A 101 4.78 -7.21 -5.01
C PHE A 101 5.11 -8.69 -5.17
N GLY A 102 4.42 -9.52 -4.39
CA GLY A 102 4.39 -10.97 -4.65
C GLY A 102 3.57 -11.30 -5.91
N PRO A 103 3.63 -12.56 -6.39
CA PRO A 103 2.74 -13.02 -7.45
C PRO A 103 1.28 -12.82 -7.06
N PRO A 104 0.40 -12.36 -7.96
CA PRO A 104 -1.02 -12.18 -7.64
C PRO A 104 -1.66 -13.46 -7.10
N VAL A 105 -2.46 -13.30 -6.05
CA VAL A 105 -3.28 -14.35 -5.43
C VAL A 105 -4.71 -14.20 -5.93
N ALA A 106 -5.31 -15.30 -6.37
CA ALA A 106 -6.70 -15.32 -6.84
C ALA A 106 -7.66 -15.08 -5.66
N VAL A 107 -8.60 -14.15 -5.84
CA VAL A 107 -9.69 -13.89 -4.90
C VAL A 107 -11.04 -14.16 -5.57
N PRO A 108 -12.10 -14.47 -4.81
CA PRO A 108 -13.44 -14.62 -5.35
C PRO A 108 -13.92 -13.39 -6.14
N ASP A 109 -14.75 -13.60 -7.15
CA ASP A 109 -15.31 -12.50 -7.98
C ASP A 109 -16.19 -11.53 -7.17
N ASP A 110 -16.75 -11.99 -6.04
CA ASP A 110 -17.55 -11.23 -5.10
C ASP A 110 -16.75 -10.72 -3.89
N ALA A 111 -15.42 -10.84 -3.92
CA ALA A 111 -14.54 -10.30 -2.88
C ALA A 111 -14.64 -8.77 -2.79
N SER A 112 -14.35 -8.23 -1.62
CA SER A 112 -14.32 -6.78 -1.43
C SER A 112 -13.27 -6.12 -2.34
N THR A 113 -13.42 -4.82 -2.61
CA THR A 113 -12.41 -4.07 -3.39
C THR A 113 -11.03 -4.19 -2.75
N PHE A 114 -10.95 -4.11 -1.41
CA PHE A 114 -9.68 -4.22 -0.71
C PHE A 114 -9.08 -5.64 -0.78
N ASP A 115 -9.90 -6.70 -0.74
CA ASP A 115 -9.40 -8.07 -0.95
C ASP A 115 -8.77 -8.24 -2.33
N ARG A 116 -9.34 -7.59 -3.37
CA ARG A 116 -8.77 -7.60 -4.73
C ARG A 116 -7.45 -6.85 -4.80
N VAL A 117 -7.34 -5.70 -4.11
CA VAL A 117 -6.07 -4.94 -3.96
C VAL A 117 -5.01 -5.85 -3.33
N LEU A 118 -5.33 -6.48 -2.19
CA LEU A 118 -4.45 -7.43 -1.51
C LEU A 118 -4.03 -8.57 -2.43
N GLY A 119 -4.99 -9.20 -3.11
CA GLY A 119 -4.76 -10.30 -4.05
C GLY A 119 -3.80 -9.92 -5.16
N PHE A 120 -4.00 -8.77 -5.82
CA PHE A 120 -3.07 -8.30 -6.86
C PHE A 120 -1.67 -8.04 -6.33
N CYS A 121 -1.55 -7.57 -5.08
CA CYS A 121 -0.26 -7.33 -4.41
C CYS A 121 0.37 -8.60 -3.82
N GLY A 122 -0.21 -9.77 -4.07
CA GLY A 122 0.31 -11.07 -3.64
C GLY A 122 0.04 -11.42 -2.18
N ARG A 123 -0.93 -10.76 -1.54
CA ARG A 123 -1.37 -11.04 -0.17
C ARG A 123 -2.61 -11.93 -0.22
N GLU A 124 -2.66 -12.91 0.68
CA GLU A 124 -3.84 -13.74 0.90
C GLU A 124 -4.78 -13.02 1.89
N PRO A 125 -5.95 -12.51 1.47
CA PRO A 125 -6.81 -11.70 2.35
C PRO A 125 -7.32 -12.46 3.58
N ARG A 126 -7.40 -13.80 3.48
CA ARG A 126 -7.78 -14.68 4.60
C ARG A 126 -6.60 -15.14 5.44
N TRP A 127 -5.41 -14.56 5.24
CA TRP A 127 -4.25 -14.93 6.02
C TRP A 127 -4.51 -14.65 7.49
N THR A 128 -4.18 -15.63 8.32
CA THR A 128 -4.20 -15.52 9.77
C THR A 128 -2.85 -15.98 10.29
N ARG A 129 -2.36 -15.29 11.33
CA ARG A 129 -1.16 -15.74 12.05
C ARG A 129 -1.36 -17.19 12.51
N GLN A 130 -0.37 -18.02 12.24
CA GLN A 130 -0.28 -19.36 12.83
C GLN A 130 0.48 -19.26 14.15
N ASP A 131 -0.01 -19.96 15.18
CA ASP A 131 0.59 -20.01 16.52
C ASP A 131 1.91 -20.79 16.57
#